data_AF-A0A9P6XEX5-F1
#
_entry.id   AF-A0A9P6XEX5-F1
#
_cell.length_a   1.000
_cell.length_b   1.000
_cell.length_c   1.000
_cell.angle_alpha   90.00
_cell.angle_beta   90.00
_cell.angle_gamma   90.00
#
_symmetry.space_group_name_H-M   'P 1'
#
loop_
_entity.id
_entity.type
_entity.pdbx_description
1 polymer ?
#
loop_
_entity_poly.entity_id
_entity_poly.type
_entity_poly.pdbx_seq_one_letter_code
_entity_poly.pdbx_strand_id
1 'polypeptide(L)'
;MKIFFIASSVYILYLMYAKYKATYDAGLDTFRIEYLLVVSAVLGVATTSLYTVNEILWTFSIWLESVAILPQLFMLQKTGEAETITTHYLFALGAYRALYIFNWVYRYYTEGHVEWVSCVAGLLQTALYSDFFYIYYNKVLKGQKFELPKMV
;
A
#
# COMPACT_ATOMS: atom_id res chain seq x y z
N MET A 1 14.36 3.24 13.19
CA MET A 1 13.23 3.50 12.26
C MET A 1 11.87 3.00 12.75
N LYS A 2 11.74 1.82 13.41
CA LYS A 2 10.41 1.29 13.84
C LYS A 2 9.55 2.28 14.64
N ILE A 3 10.12 2.94 15.65
CA ILE A 3 9.42 3.91 16.49
C ILE A 3 8.88 5.08 15.65
N PHE A 4 9.68 5.59 14.71
CA PHE A 4 9.27 6.69 13.85
C PHE A 4 8.06 6.31 12.99
N PHE A 5 8.08 5.14 12.33
CA PHE A 5 6.95 4.69 11.50
C PHE A 5 5.66 4.46 12.30
N ILE A 6 5.78 3.88 13.50
CA ILE A 6 4.61 3.66 14.36
C ILE A 6 4.07 5.01 14.85
N ALA A 7 4.94 5.90 15.34
CA ALA A 7 4.55 7.20 15.86
C ALA A 7 3.92 8.08 14.77
N SER A 8 4.49 8.12 13.57
CA SER A 8 3.93 8.89 12.45
C SER A 8 2.60 8.32 11.96
N SER A 9 2.44 7.00 11.90
CA SER A 9 1.17 6.36 11.53
C SER A 9 0.07 6.65 12.54
N VAL A 10 0.36 6.52 13.84
CA VAL A 10 -0.58 6.89 14.91
C VAL A 10 -0.92 8.37 14.87
N TYR A 11 0.06 9.23 14.59
CA TYR A 11 -0.17 10.66 14.45
C TYR A 11 -1.10 10.98 13.27
N ILE A 12 -0.93 10.34 12.12
CA ILE A 12 -1.83 10.48 10.96
C ILE A 12 -3.26 10.07 11.34
N LEU A 13 -3.44 8.95 12.05
CA LEU A 13 -4.77 8.53 12.53
C LEU A 13 -5.39 9.56 13.49
N TYR A 14 -4.60 10.13 14.40
CA TYR A 14 -5.07 11.22 15.27
C TYR A 14 -5.50 12.46 14.47
N LEU A 15 -4.75 12.82 13.42
CA LEU A 15 -5.11 13.93 12.55
C LEU A 15 -6.44 13.66 11.82
N MET A 16 -6.63 12.46 11.27
CA MET A 16 -7.83 12.09 10.51
C MET A 16 -9.08 11.96 11.41
N TYR A 17 -8.97 11.25 12.53
CA TYR A 17 -10.13 10.86 13.35
C TYR A 17 -10.43 11.81 14.51
N ALA A 18 -9.50 12.69 14.90
CA ALA A 18 -9.70 13.64 15.99
C ALA A 18 -9.53 15.10 15.53
N LYS A 19 -8.31 15.51 15.16
CA LYS A 19 -8.01 16.95 14.95
C LYS A 19 -8.71 17.55 13.74
N TYR A 20 -8.71 16.84 12.61
CA TYR A 20 -9.32 17.27 11.34
C TYR A 20 -10.50 16.39 10.94
N LYS A 21 -11.20 15.80 11.93
CA LYS A 21 -12.36 14.92 11.69
C LYS A 21 -13.44 15.59 10.81
N ALA A 22 -13.61 16.90 10.94
CA ALA A 22 -14.60 17.65 10.17
C ALA A 22 -14.33 17.66 8.65
N THR A 23 -13.09 17.39 8.21
CA THR A 23 -12.72 17.32 6.78
C THR A 23 -12.70 15.90 6.25
N TYR A 24 -12.94 14.89 7.09
CA TYR A 24 -13.01 13.49 6.67
C TYR A 24 -14.39 13.17 6.09
N ASP A 25 -14.41 12.72 4.84
CA ASP A 25 -15.63 12.32 4.14
C ASP A 25 -15.81 10.80 4.18
N ALA A 26 -16.62 10.34 5.15
CA ALA A 26 -16.96 8.93 5.31
C ALA A 26 -17.81 8.36 4.15
N GLY A 27 -18.45 9.20 3.33
CA GLY A 27 -19.21 8.75 2.16
C GLY A 27 -18.31 8.29 1.02
N LEU A 28 -17.09 8.82 0.95
CA LEU A 28 -16.07 8.43 -0.03
C LEU A 28 -15.28 7.19 0.44
N ASP A 29 -14.95 7.13 1.74
CA ASP A 29 -14.19 6.03 2.35
C ASP A 29 -15.10 4.86 2.81
N THR A 30 -15.61 4.11 1.85
CA THR A 30 -16.63 3.06 2.05
C THR A 30 -16.10 1.65 1.80
N PHE A 31 -14.78 1.50 1.70
CA PHE A 31 -14.16 0.21 1.44
C PHE A 31 -14.25 -0.68 2.69
N ARG A 32 -14.69 -1.93 2.50
CA ARG A 32 -14.81 -2.92 3.59
C ARG A 32 -13.46 -3.56 3.91
N ILE A 33 -12.73 -2.98 4.87
CA ILE A 33 -11.38 -3.40 5.26
C ILE A 33 -11.35 -4.80 5.88
N GLU A 34 -12.50 -5.32 6.36
CA GLU A 34 -12.63 -6.65 6.95
C GLU A 34 -12.21 -7.74 5.98
N TYR A 35 -12.49 -7.56 4.69
CA TYR A 35 -12.07 -8.52 3.66
C TYR A 35 -10.55 -8.59 3.55
N LEU A 36 -9.84 -7.45 3.66
CA LEU A 36 -8.38 -7.43 3.61
C LEU A 36 -7.81 -8.11 4.86
N LEU A 37 -8.33 -7.76 6.04
CA LEU A 37 -7.88 -8.34 7.31
C LEU A 37 -8.06 -9.86 7.33
N VAL A 38 -9.24 -10.36 6.93
CA VAL A 38 -9.54 -11.79 6.91
C VAL A 38 -8.66 -12.52 5.90
N VAL A 39 -8.56 -12.03 4.66
CA VAL A 39 -7.74 -12.67 3.62
C VAL A 39 -6.27 -12.68 4.01
N SER A 40 -5.73 -11.56 4.50
CA SER A 40 -4.35 -11.47 4.95
C SER A 40 -4.08 -12.35 6.17
N ALA A 41 -5.04 -12.50 7.09
CA ALA A 41 -4.91 -13.40 8.24
C ALA A 41 -4.89 -14.87 7.81
N VAL A 42 -5.79 -15.26 6.91
CA VAL A 42 -5.82 -16.62 6.34
C VAL A 42 -4.51 -16.92 5.61
N LEU A 43 -4.04 -16.02 4.75
CA LEU A 43 -2.75 -16.17 4.07
C LEU A 43 -1.58 -16.18 5.07
N GLY A 44 -1.63 -15.32 6.09
CA GLY A 44 -0.64 -15.25 7.17
C GLY A 44 -0.42 -16.58 7.88
N VAL A 45 -1.50 -17.29 8.20
CA VAL A 45 -1.42 -18.63 8.82
C VAL A 45 -1.06 -19.70 7.78
N ALA A 46 -1.61 -19.63 6.57
CA ALA A 46 -1.43 -20.66 5.54
C ALA A 46 -0.02 -20.69 4.93
N THR A 47 0.66 -19.55 4.86
CA THR A 47 1.96 -19.41 4.17
C THR A 47 3.12 -19.16 5.13
N THR A 48 2.91 -19.26 6.44
CA THR A 48 3.97 -19.02 7.42
C THR A 48 5.07 -20.08 7.34
N SER A 49 6.31 -19.67 7.56
CA SER A 49 7.47 -20.57 7.55
C SER A 49 7.54 -21.42 8.83
N LEU A 50 7.12 -20.84 9.97
CA LEU A 50 7.14 -21.44 11.30
C LEU A 50 5.84 -21.09 12.02
N TYR A 51 5.18 -22.07 12.62
CA TYR A 51 3.94 -21.86 13.38
C TYR A 51 4.21 -21.30 14.78
N THR A 52 4.87 -20.15 14.84
CA THR A 52 5.01 -19.34 16.05
C THR A 52 4.18 -18.07 15.90
N VAL A 53 3.68 -17.53 17.01
CA VAL A 53 2.86 -16.31 16.99
C VAL A 53 3.58 -15.16 16.29
N ASN A 54 4.89 -15.00 16.53
CA ASN A 54 5.68 -13.93 15.92
C ASN A 54 5.79 -14.08 14.40
N GLU A 55 6.06 -15.28 13.91
CA GLU A 55 6.23 -15.54 12.48
C GLU A 55 4.89 -15.44 11.73
N ILE A 56 3.80 -15.88 12.35
CA ILE A 56 2.45 -15.72 11.81
C ILE A 56 2.09 -14.24 11.70
N LEU A 57 2.34 -13.45 12.76
CA LEU A 57 2.08 -12.00 12.74
C LEU A 57 2.97 -11.26 11.74
N TRP A 58 4.22 -11.70 11.58
CA TRP A 58 5.12 -11.16 10.56
C TRP A 58 4.60 -11.47 9.16
N THR A 59 4.26 -12.73 8.86
CA THR A 59 3.70 -13.17 7.56
C THR A 59 2.38 -12.45 7.25
N PHE A 60 1.50 -12.33 8.24
CA PHE A 60 0.27 -11.56 8.17
C PHE A 60 0.53 -10.10 7.79
N SER A 61 1.50 -9.45 8.43
CA SER A 61 1.83 -8.04 8.17
C SER A 61 2.29 -7.81 6.73
N ILE A 62 3.04 -8.76 6.16
CA ILE A 62 3.49 -8.71 4.76
C ILE A 62 2.30 -8.80 3.79
N TRP A 63 1.38 -9.74 4.01
CA TRP A 63 0.18 -9.85 3.19
C TRP A 63 -0.74 -8.65 3.35
N LEU A 64 -0.95 -8.15 4.57
CA LEU A 64 -1.80 -6.99 4.81
C LEU A 64 -1.23 -5.74 4.15
N GLU A 65 0.09 -5.50 4.28
CA GLU A 65 0.76 -4.37 3.64
C GLU A 65 0.55 -4.37 2.12
N SER A 66 0.57 -5.56 1.50
CA SER A 66 0.45 -5.66 0.04
C SER A 66 -0.87 -5.12 -0.51
N VAL A 67 -1.92 -5.14 0.29
CA VAL A 67 -3.28 -4.71 -0.09
C VAL A 67 -3.77 -3.48 0.68
N ALA A 68 -3.02 -2.99 1.68
CA ALA A 68 -3.42 -1.90 2.55
C ALA A 68 -3.72 -0.57 1.82
N ILE A 69 -3.23 -0.41 0.58
CA ILE A 69 -3.48 0.78 -0.24
C ILE A 69 -4.86 0.78 -0.91
N LEU A 70 -5.53 -0.36 -1.01
CA LEU A 70 -6.79 -0.50 -1.76
C LEU A 70 -7.89 0.48 -1.34
N PRO A 71 -8.15 0.75 -0.04
CA PRO A 71 -9.14 1.76 0.35
C PRO A 71 -8.84 3.14 -0.22
N GLN A 72 -7.57 3.55 -0.22
CA GLN A 72 -7.16 4.85 -0.74
C GLN A 72 -7.31 4.91 -2.28
N LEU A 73 -6.93 3.86 -2.99
CA LEU A 73 -7.13 3.79 -4.45
C LEU A 73 -8.61 3.80 -4.81
N PHE A 74 -9.44 3.08 -4.06
CA PHE A 74 -10.89 3.05 -4.25
C PHE A 74 -11.53 4.41 -4.00
N MET A 75 -11.09 5.12 -2.96
CA MET A 75 -11.52 6.48 -2.68
C MET A 75 -11.17 7.43 -3.85
N LEU A 76 -9.94 7.35 -4.38
CA LEU A 76 -9.53 8.16 -5.53
C LEU A 76 -10.33 7.87 -6.80
N GLN A 77 -10.66 6.60 -7.04
CA GLN A 77 -11.52 6.21 -8.16
C GLN A 77 -12.92 6.82 -8.04
N LYS A 78 -13.45 6.94 -6.81
CA LYS A 78 -14.75 7.58 -6.56
C LYS A 78 -14.72 9.08 -6.72
N THR A 79 -13.65 9.75 -6.28
CA THR A 79 -13.53 11.21 -6.42
C THR A 79 -13.22 11.63 -7.86
N GLY A 80 -12.62 10.76 -8.66
CA GLY A 80 -12.26 11.02 -10.06
C GLY A 80 -11.04 11.93 -10.24
N GLU A 81 -10.66 12.66 -9.19
CA GLU A 81 -9.49 13.53 -9.13
C GLU A 81 -8.66 13.22 -7.87
N ALA A 82 -7.34 13.40 -7.97
CA ALA A 82 -6.42 13.38 -6.85
C ALA A 82 -5.63 14.69 -6.79
N GLU A 83 -5.46 15.24 -5.59
CA GLU A 83 -4.56 16.39 -5.39
C GLU A 83 -3.12 16.03 -5.75
N THR A 84 -2.37 17.02 -6.25
CA THR A 84 -0.97 16.83 -6.67
C THR A 84 -0.09 16.30 -5.53
N ILE A 85 -0.29 16.78 -4.29
CA ILE A 85 0.48 16.33 -3.11
C ILE A 85 0.21 14.86 -2.82
N THR A 86 -1.06 14.46 -2.75
CA THR A 86 -1.48 13.06 -2.57
C THR A 86 -0.89 12.17 -3.65
N THR A 87 -0.85 12.69 -4.87
CA THR A 87 -0.32 11.96 -6.02
C THR A 87 1.19 11.70 -5.90
N HIS A 88 1.97 12.70 -5.49
CA HIS A 88 3.40 12.52 -5.21
C HIS A 88 3.66 11.58 -4.03
N TYR A 89 2.82 11.64 -2.98
CA TYR A 89 2.90 10.72 -1.84
C TYR A 89 2.72 9.26 -2.29
N LEU A 90 1.66 8.98 -3.06
CA LEU A 90 1.38 7.65 -3.58
C LEU A 90 2.48 7.16 -4.53
N PHE A 91 3.03 8.05 -5.36
CA PHE A 91 4.17 7.73 -6.22
C PHE A 91 5.40 7.33 -5.40
N ALA A 92 5.77 8.12 -4.38
CA ALA A 92 6.89 7.80 -3.51
C ALA A 92 6.70 6.47 -2.77
N LEU A 93 5.48 6.20 -2.29
CA LEU A 93 5.11 4.95 -1.62
C LEU A 93 5.23 3.75 -2.57
N GLY A 94 4.71 3.85 -3.79
CA GLY A 94 4.89 2.79 -4.77
C GLY A 94 6.36 2.61 -5.17
N ALA A 95 7.08 3.71 -5.39
CA ALA A 95 8.47 3.69 -5.82
C ALA A 95 9.38 3.02 -4.79
N TYR A 96 9.13 3.27 -3.49
CA TYR A 96 9.80 2.54 -2.41
C TYR A 96 9.66 1.03 -2.61
N ARG A 97 8.46 0.54 -2.93
CA ARG A 97 8.20 -0.90 -3.09
C ARG A 97 8.85 -1.46 -4.35
N ALA A 98 8.83 -0.72 -5.46
CA ALA A 98 9.55 -1.10 -6.67
C ALA A 98 11.07 -1.22 -6.41
N LEU A 99 11.65 -0.35 -5.58
CA LEU A 99 13.06 -0.43 -5.20
C LEU A 99 13.40 -1.71 -4.40
N TYR A 100 12.45 -2.25 -3.62
CA TYR A 100 12.63 -3.53 -2.93
C TYR A 100 12.78 -4.71 -3.90
N ILE A 101 12.19 -4.65 -5.10
CA ILE A 101 12.37 -5.70 -6.11
C ILE A 101 13.85 -5.81 -6.50
N PHE A 102 14.52 -4.68 -6.74
CA PHE A 102 15.96 -4.67 -7.02
C PHE A 102 16.78 -5.18 -5.83
N ASN A 103 16.35 -4.88 -4.60
CA ASN A 103 17.00 -5.40 -3.40
C ASN A 103 16.90 -6.93 -3.30
N TRP A 104 15.74 -7.53 -3.56
CA TRP A 104 15.60 -8.99 -3.56
C TRP A 104 16.47 -9.65 -4.62
N VAL A 105 16.51 -9.08 -5.83
CA VAL A 105 17.39 -9.55 -6.90
C VAL A 105 18.84 -9.51 -6.45
N TYR A 106 19.29 -8.39 -5.87
CA TYR A 106 20.65 -8.27 -5.35
C TYR A 106 20.95 -9.33 -4.28
N ARG A 107 20.09 -9.48 -3.26
CA ARG A 107 20.25 -10.45 -2.18
C ARG A 107 20.25 -11.89 -2.68
N TYR A 108 19.48 -12.21 -3.71
CA TYR A 108 19.51 -13.54 -4.33
C TYR A 108 20.91 -13.85 -4.89
N TYR A 109 21.52 -12.91 -5.62
CA TYR A 109 22.84 -13.12 -6.21
C TYR A 109 23.97 -13.10 -5.17
N THR A 110 23.87 -12.30 -4.11
CA THR A 110 24.96 -12.15 -3.14
C THR A 110 24.86 -13.08 -1.93
N GLU A 111 23.65 -13.39 -1.47
CA GLU A 111 23.38 -14.14 -0.23
C GLU A 111 22.70 -15.49 -0.48
N GLY A 112 22.18 -15.75 -1.69
CA GLY A 112 21.39 -16.96 -1.99
C GLY A 112 20.06 -17.04 -1.23
N HIS A 113 19.63 -15.95 -0.60
CA HIS A 113 18.46 -15.89 0.25
C HIS A 113 17.23 -15.38 -0.53
N VAL A 114 16.15 -16.16 -0.52
CA VAL A 114 14.86 -15.78 -1.10
C VAL A 114 13.75 -16.05 -0.11
N GLU A 115 13.04 -14.99 0.25
CA GLU A 115 11.84 -15.08 1.06
C GLU A 115 10.62 -14.92 0.16
N TRP A 116 10.09 -16.05 -0.29
CA TRP A 116 9.11 -16.07 -1.37
C TRP A 116 7.83 -15.29 -1.04
N VAL A 117 7.37 -15.29 0.23
CA VAL A 117 6.20 -14.51 0.68
C VAL A 117 6.45 -13.02 0.45
N SER A 118 7.60 -12.50 0.91
CA SER A 118 8.00 -11.11 0.74
C SER A 118 8.06 -10.73 -0.74
N CYS A 119 8.60 -11.60 -1.60
CA CYS A 119 8.64 -11.38 -3.05
C CYS A 119 7.25 -11.35 -3.68
N VAL A 120 6.39 -12.35 -3.40
CA VAL A 120 5.06 -12.46 -4.02
C VAL A 120 4.14 -11.33 -3.56
N ALA A 121 4.05 -11.09 -2.25
CA ALA A 121 3.26 -10.00 -1.70
C ALA A 121 3.80 -8.63 -2.17
N GLY A 122 5.12 -8.51 -2.29
CA GLY A 122 5.77 -7.33 -2.82
C GLY A 122 5.45 -7.05 -4.29
N LEU A 123 5.51 -8.07 -5.14
CA LEU A 123 5.12 -7.99 -6.56
C LEU A 123 3.63 -7.66 -6.72
N LEU A 124 2.76 -8.29 -5.92
CA LEU A 124 1.33 -7.97 -5.86
C LEU A 124 1.12 -6.48 -5.54
N GLN A 125 1.81 -5.98 -4.52
CA GLN A 125 1.72 -4.58 -4.12
C GLN A 125 2.19 -3.64 -5.23
N THR A 126 3.33 -3.92 -5.87
CA THR A 126 3.83 -3.12 -6.99
C THR A 126 2.87 -3.16 -8.18
N ALA A 127 2.24 -4.30 -8.46
CA ALA A 127 1.23 -4.43 -9.51
C ALA A 127 0.01 -3.55 -9.22
N LEU A 128 -0.47 -3.47 -7.97
CA LEU A 128 -1.57 -2.58 -7.59
C LEU A 128 -1.25 -1.09 -7.82
N TYR A 129 0.03 -0.69 -7.70
CA TYR A 129 0.47 0.67 -8.02
C TYR A 129 0.69 0.94 -9.53
N SER A 130 0.73 -0.09 -10.37
CA SER A 130 1.15 0.06 -11.78
C SER A 130 0.25 1.01 -12.60
N ASP A 131 -1.07 0.89 -12.45
CA ASP A 131 -2.03 1.77 -13.13
C ASP A 131 -1.87 3.23 -12.66
N PHE A 132 -1.67 3.40 -11.35
CA PHE A 132 -1.39 4.71 -10.77
C PHE A 132 -0.09 5.33 -11.34
N PHE A 133 0.98 4.55 -11.46
CA PHE A 133 2.24 5.03 -12.06
C PHE A 133 2.07 5.43 -13.52
N TYR A 134 1.31 4.66 -14.29
CA TYR A 134 1.04 4.97 -15.69
C TYR A 134 0.35 6.32 -15.83
N ILE A 135 -0.69 6.59 -15.03
CA ILE A 135 -1.41 7.86 -15.05
C ILE A 135 -0.54 9.00 -14.53
N TYR A 136 0.23 8.77 -13.46
CA TYR A 136 1.16 9.74 -12.90
C TYR A 136 2.19 10.22 -13.94
N TYR A 137 2.83 9.28 -14.63
CA TYR A 137 3.85 9.59 -15.64
C TYR A 137 3.24 10.36 -16.82
N ASN A 138 2.07 9.95 -17.28
CA ASN A 138 1.47 10.53 -18.47
C ASN A 138 0.81 11.89 -18.26
N LYS A 139 0.24 12.15 -17.07
CA LYS A 139 -0.47 13.40 -16.75
C LYS A 139 0.36 14.31 -15.86
N VAL A 140 0.73 13.84 -14.68
CA VAL A 140 1.25 14.70 -13.61
C VAL A 140 2.66 15.20 -13.90
N LEU A 141 3.55 14.36 -14.44
CA LEU A 141 4.89 14.81 -14.86
C LEU A 141 4.85 15.81 -16.02
N LYS A 142 3.76 15.86 -16.78
CA LYS A 142 3.53 16.82 -17.87
C LYS A 142 2.79 18.07 -17.39
N GLY A 143 2.61 18.24 -16.08
CA GLY A 143 1.91 19.37 -15.48
C GLY A 143 0.38 19.33 -15.62
N GLN A 144 -0.19 18.19 -16.04
CA GLN A 144 -1.64 18.00 -16.12
C GLN A 144 -2.18 17.48 -14.80
N LYS A 145 -3.47 17.75 -14.52
CA LYS A 145 -4.14 17.23 -13.32
C LYS A 145 -4.26 15.71 -13.36
N PHE A 146 -4.16 15.08 -12.19
CA PHE A 146 -4.44 13.66 -12.06
C PHE A 146 -5.95 13.44 -12.11
N GLU A 147 -6.40 12.77 -13.17
CA GLU A 147 -7.79 12.40 -13.37
C GLU A 147 -7.85 10.93 -13.76
N LEU A 148 -8.66 10.15 -13.05
CA LEU A 148 -8.92 8.75 -13.38
C LEU A 148 -9.98 8.65 -14.48
N PRO A 149 -9.88 7.69 -15.41
CA PRO A 149 -10.93 7.47 -16.39
C PRO A 149 -12.24 7.14 -15.64
N LYS A 150 -13.29 7.94 -15.87
CA LYS A 150 -14.61 7.66 -15.31
C LYS A 150 -15.10 6.34 -15.90
N MET A 151 -15.39 5.36 -15.06
CA MET A 151 -16.11 4.17 -15.51
C MET A 151 -17.51 4.64 -15.91
N VAL A 152 -17.78 4.63 -17.22
CA VAL A 152 -19.08 4.94 -17.83
C VAL A 152 -20.05 3.81 -17.54
#